data_AF-A0A351SHU1-F1
#
_entry.id   AF-A0A351SHU1-F1
#
_cell.length_a   1.000
_cell.length_b   1.000
_cell.length_c   1.000
_cell.angle_alpha   90.00
_cell.angle_beta   90.00
_cell.angle_gamma   90.00
#
_symmetry.space_group_name_H-M   'P 1'
#
loop_
_entity.id
_entity.type
_entity.pdbx_description
1 polymer ?
#
loop_
_entity_poly.entity_id
_entity_poly.type
_entity_poly.pdbx_seq_one_letter_code
_entity_poly.pdbx_strand_id
1 'polypeptide(L)'
;RVLPTTESISSQNYPISRSLFFYIKNSHIKDVPAMKEYIDMFLSEELIGEDGLLTEIGLIPMAPELIEKNLEISVNKIQLRSEDLEE
;
A
#
# COMPACT_ATOMS: atom_id res chain seq x y z
N ARG A 1 4.51 -24.26 -13.10
CA ARG A 1 4.40 -22.82 -13.48
C ARG A 1 3.14 -22.30 -12.82
N VAL A 2 3.24 -21.28 -11.98
CA VAL A 2 2.06 -20.62 -11.39
C VAL A 2 1.58 -19.55 -12.37
N LEU A 3 0.28 -19.45 -12.61
CA LEU A 3 -0.31 -18.42 -13.47
C LEU A 3 -0.40 -17.10 -12.70
N PRO A 4 -0.22 -15.93 -13.35
CA PRO A 4 -0.34 -14.62 -12.70
C PRO A 4 -1.82 -14.26 -12.47
N THR A 5 -2.44 -14.88 -11.48
CA THR A 5 -3.79 -14.51 -11.00
C THR A 5 -3.68 -13.59 -9.79
N THR A 6 -4.71 -12.79 -9.53
CA THR A 6 -4.82 -11.96 -8.32
C THR A 6 -4.48 -12.77 -7.06
N GLU A 7 -5.09 -13.95 -6.91
CA GLU A 7 -4.85 -14.89 -5.80
C GLU A 7 -3.39 -15.34 -5.70
N SER A 8 -2.76 -15.73 -6.82
CA SER A 8 -1.36 -16.17 -6.81
C SER A 8 -0.37 -15.05 -6.50
N ILE A 9 -0.72 -13.81 -6.87
CA ILE A 9 0.12 -12.64 -6.69
C ILE A 9 0.00 -12.12 -5.25
N SER A 10 -1.23 -12.00 -4.74
CA SER A 10 -1.49 -11.58 -3.36
C SER A 10 -0.96 -12.59 -2.33
N SER A 11 -0.98 -13.88 -2.65
CA SER A 11 -0.37 -14.93 -1.82
C SER A 11 1.14 -15.09 -2.01
N GLN A 12 1.79 -14.23 -2.81
CA GLN A 12 3.22 -14.29 -3.15
C GLN A 12 3.71 -15.60 -3.80
N ASN A 13 2.79 -16.50 -4.15
CA ASN A 13 3.08 -17.77 -4.83
C ASN A 13 3.51 -17.57 -6.30
N TYR A 14 3.17 -16.42 -6.89
CA TYR A 14 3.67 -16.03 -8.19
C TYR A 14 5.11 -15.51 -8.05
N PRO A 15 6.14 -16.20 -8.57
CA PRO A 15 7.54 -15.96 -8.21
C PRO A 15 8.11 -14.60 -8.63
N ILE A 16 7.39 -13.87 -9.48
CA ILE A 16 7.79 -12.56 -10.01
C ILE A 16 7.04 -11.43 -9.30
N SER A 17 6.03 -11.71 -8.47
CA SER A 17 5.31 -10.67 -7.76
C SER A 17 6.22 -9.96 -6.75
N ARG A 18 5.97 -8.64 -6.60
CA ARG A 18 6.68 -7.76 -5.67
C ARG A 18 5.70 -6.74 -5.12
N SER A 19 5.74 -6.53 -3.82
CA SER A 19 4.99 -5.46 -3.16
C SER A 19 5.52 -4.10 -3.60
N LEU A 20 4.61 -3.16 -3.83
CA LEU A 20 4.94 -1.77 -4.09
C LEU A 20 4.91 -1.01 -2.76
N PHE A 21 6.03 -0.41 -2.39
CA PHE A 21 6.13 0.39 -1.17
C PHE A 21 6.11 1.88 -1.46
N PHE A 22 5.36 2.63 -0.65
CA PHE A 22 5.34 4.08 -0.66
C PHE A 22 6.04 4.62 0.60
N TYR A 23 7.19 5.28 0.43
CA TYR A 23 8.00 5.76 1.55
C TYR A 23 7.70 7.21 1.89
N ILE A 24 7.37 7.46 3.16
CA ILE A 24 7.05 8.79 3.68
C ILE A 24 8.11 9.19 4.71
N LYS A 25 8.58 10.43 4.65
CA LYS A 25 9.42 11.02 5.69
C LYS A 25 8.56 11.80 6.67
N ASN A 26 8.48 11.31 7.92
CA ASN A 26 7.71 11.96 8.98
C ASN A 26 8.10 13.43 9.22
N SER A 27 9.37 13.78 8.99
CA SER A 27 9.85 15.16 9.10
C SER A 27 9.19 16.11 8.10
N HIS A 28 8.84 15.65 6.91
CA HIS A 28 8.28 16.50 5.85
C HIS A 28 6.80 16.83 6.06
N ILE A 29 6.09 16.13 6.96
CA ILE A 29 4.64 16.33 7.17
C ILE A 29 4.32 17.76 7.62
N LYS A 30 5.24 18.39 8.36
CA LYS A 30 5.03 19.77 8.84
C LYS A 30 5.24 20.82 7.75
N ASP A 31 6.16 20.57 6.84
CA ASP A 31 6.59 21.54 5.83
C ASP A 31 5.82 21.38 4.50
N VAL A 32 5.19 20.22 4.28
CA VAL A 32 4.42 19.88 3.07
C VAL A 32 2.97 19.57 3.45
N PRO A 33 2.09 20.59 3.51
CA PRO A 33 0.70 20.43 3.95
C PRO A 33 -0.09 19.39 3.15
N ALA A 34 0.08 19.37 1.83
CA ALA A 34 -0.60 18.45 0.91
C ALA A 34 -0.18 16.98 1.08
N MET A 35 0.89 16.70 1.83
CA MET A 35 1.37 15.33 1.96
C MET A 35 0.39 14.46 2.74
N LYS A 36 -0.30 15.01 3.76
CA LYS A 36 -1.35 14.26 4.48
C LYS A 36 -2.48 13.87 3.54
N GLU A 37 -2.99 14.82 2.78
CA GLU A 37 -4.08 14.61 1.81
C GLU A 37 -3.67 13.59 0.74
N TYR A 38 -2.42 13.65 0.27
CA TYR A 38 -1.91 12.68 -0.69
C TYR A 38 -1.81 11.26 -0.11
N ILE A 39 -1.37 11.11 1.14
CA ILE A 39 -1.32 9.80 1.80
C ILE A 39 -2.74 9.24 2.02
N ASP A 40 -3.66 10.07 2.51
CA ASP A 40 -5.05 9.68 2.74
C ASP A 40 -5.74 9.27 1.43
N MET A 41 -5.49 10.01 0.35
CA MET A 41 -5.97 9.66 -1.00
C MET A 41 -5.30 8.38 -1.51
N PHE A 42 -4.00 8.20 -1.30
CA PHE A 42 -3.27 7.04 -1.80
C PHE A 42 -3.74 5.74 -1.11
N LEU A 43 -4.10 5.82 0.17
CA LEU A 43 -4.63 4.72 0.96
C LEU A 43 -6.16 4.60 0.89
N SER A 44 -6.85 5.33 0.01
CA SER A 44 -8.30 5.21 -0.09
C SER A 44 -8.72 3.92 -0.79
N GLU A 45 -9.88 3.36 -0.41
CA GLU A 45 -10.44 2.19 -1.10
C GLU A 45 -10.71 2.47 -2.58
N GLU A 46 -11.11 3.70 -2.92
CA GLU A 46 -11.32 4.15 -4.30
C GLU A 46 -10.05 4.08 -5.17
N LEU A 47 -8.86 4.12 -4.55
CA LEU A 47 -7.59 4.03 -5.27
C LEU A 47 -6.99 2.62 -5.22
N ILE A 48 -6.76 2.07 -4.02
CA ILE A 48 -6.01 0.82 -3.81
C ILE A 48 -6.88 -0.39 -3.45
N GLY A 49 -8.19 -0.21 -3.25
CA GLY A 49 -9.12 -1.29 -2.89
C GLY A 49 -9.54 -2.16 -4.07
N GLU A 50 -10.43 -3.13 -3.83
CA GLU A 50 -10.86 -4.15 -4.80
C GLU A 50 -11.43 -3.56 -6.11
N ASP A 51 -12.24 -2.51 -6.01
CA ASP A 51 -12.81 -1.77 -7.14
C ASP A 51 -12.04 -0.47 -7.42
N GLY A 52 -10.81 -0.36 -6.90
CA GLY A 52 -10.02 0.87 -6.96
C GLY A 52 -9.38 1.12 -8.31
N LEU A 53 -9.06 2.38 -8.61
CA LEU A 53 -8.49 2.83 -9.89
C LEU A 53 -7.18 2.11 -10.27
N LEU A 54 -6.39 1.66 -9.29
CA LEU A 54 -5.13 0.98 -9.59
C LEU A 54 -5.33 -0.40 -10.22
N THR A 55 -6.49 -1.03 -10.00
CA THR A 55 -6.82 -2.31 -10.65
C THR A 55 -6.98 -2.16 -12.17
N GLU A 56 -7.46 -1.00 -12.64
CA GLU A 56 -7.61 -0.69 -14.07
C GLU A 56 -6.27 -0.62 -14.81
N ILE A 57 -5.18 -0.32 -14.09
CA ILE A 57 -3.81 -0.25 -14.64
C ILE A 57 -2.98 -1.50 -14.32
N GLY A 58 -3.62 -2.56 -13.80
CA GLY A 58 -3.00 -3.87 -13.60
C GLY A 58 -2.26 -4.06 -12.28
N LEU A 59 -2.50 -3.20 -11.28
CA LEU A 59 -2.07 -3.46 -9.91
C LEU A 59 -3.06 -4.38 -9.20
N ILE A 60 -2.54 -5.12 -8.22
CA ILE A 60 -3.36 -5.98 -7.36
C ILE A 60 -3.91 -5.14 -6.20
N PRO A 61 -5.21 -5.23 -5.91
CA PRO A 61 -5.81 -4.48 -4.82
C PRO A 61 -5.23 -4.91 -3.47
N MET A 62 -5.14 -3.95 -2.56
CA MET A 62 -4.75 -4.20 -1.18
C MET A 62 -5.96 -4.66 -0.36
N ALA A 63 -5.78 -5.65 0.51
CA ALA A 63 -6.83 -6.12 1.40
C ALA A 63 -7.26 -5.00 2.37
N PRO A 64 -8.56 -4.85 2.69
CA PRO A 64 -9.05 -3.78 3.57
C PRO A 64 -8.33 -3.68 4.92
N GLU A 65 -7.95 -4.82 5.52
CA GLU A 65 -7.23 -4.88 6.79
C GLU A 65 -5.83 -4.27 6.69
N LEU A 66 -5.16 -4.44 5.54
CA LEU A 66 -3.86 -3.82 5.29
C LEU A 66 -4.00 -2.33 5.03
N ILE A 67 -5.09 -1.89 4.40
CA ILE A 67 -5.38 -0.46 4.22
C ILE A 67 -5.52 0.21 5.59
N GLU A 68 -6.36 -0.37 6.47
CA GLU A 68 -6.59 0.15 7.82
C GLU A 68 -5.28 0.20 8.64
N LYS A 69 -4.50 -0.88 8.61
CA LYS A 69 -3.18 -0.93 9.26
C LYS A 69 -2.23 0.17 8.76
N ASN A 70 -2.16 0.39 7.45
CA ASN A 70 -1.29 1.41 6.87
C ASN A 70 -1.77 2.84 7.18
N LEU A 71 -3.09 3.05 7.27
CA LEU A 71 -3.67 4.32 7.74
C LEU A 71 -3.28 4.58 9.20
N GLU A 72 -3.37 3.57 10.08
CA GLU A 72 -2.95 3.70 11.48
C GLU A 72 -1.46 4.06 11.60
N ILE A 73 -0.59 3.37 10.83
CA ILE A 73 0.85 3.65 10.77
C ILE A 73 1.10 5.10 10.35
N SER A 74 0.39 5.58 9.31
CA SER A 74 0.51 6.94 8.80
C SER A 74 0.07 7.99 9.81
N VAL A 75 -1.13 7.83 10.40
CA VAL A 75 -1.72 8.76 11.37
C VAL A 75 -0.84 8.89 12.61
N ASN A 76 -0.36 7.76 13.12
CA ASN A 76 0.50 7.70 14.30
C ASN A 76 1.98 7.97 13.99
N LYS A 77 2.34 8.14 12.71
CA LYS A 77 3.71 8.41 12.24
C LYS A 77 4.70 7.37 12.76
N ILE A 78 4.28 6.10 12.78
CA ILE A 78 5.09 4.99 13.27
C ILE A 78 6.32 4.85 12.36
N GLN A 79 7.51 4.85 12.96
CA GLN A 79 8.74 4.66 12.20
C GLN A 79 8.94 3.16 11.91
N LEU A 80 8.88 2.80 10.64
CA LEU A 80 9.12 1.44 10.17
C LEU A 80 10.61 1.17 10.00
N ARG A 81 10.99 -0.07 10.25
CA ARG A 81 12.30 -0.67 9.96
C ARG A 81 12.14 -1.66 8.81
N SER A 82 13.25 -2.09 8.23
CA SER A 82 13.24 -3.06 7.13
C SER A 82 12.56 -4.38 7.49
N GLU A 83 12.67 -4.82 8.75
CA GLU A 83 11.99 -6.01 9.27
C GLU A 83 10.46 -5.87 9.34
N ASP A 84 9.94 -4.64 9.35
CA ASP A 84 8.49 -4.39 9.41
C ASP A 84 7.85 -4.40 7.99
N LEU A 85 8.66 -4.56 6.94
CA LEU A 85 8.24 -4.56 5.53
C LEU A 85 8.19 -5.95 4.90
N GLU A 86 8.57 -6.98 5.66
CA GLU A 86 8.44 -8.37 5.23
C GLU A 86 7.03 -8.87 5.62
N GLU A 87 6.27 -9.33 4.61
CA GLU A 87 5.00 -10.07 4.80
C GLU A 87 5.24 -11.58 4.84
#